data_AF-A0A7C5KSB7-F1
#
_entry.id   AF-A0A7C5KSB7-F1
#
_cell.length_a   1.000
_cell.length_b   1.000
_cell.length_c   1.000
_cell.angle_alpha   90.00
_cell.angle_beta   90.00
_cell.angle_gamma   90.00
#
_symmetry.space_group_name_H-M   'P 1'
#
loop_
_entity.id
_entity.type
_entity.pdbx_description
1 polymer ?
#
loop_
_entity_poly.entity_id
_entity_poly.type
_entity_poly.pdbx_seq_one_letter_code
_entity_poly.pdbx_strand_id
1 'polypeptide(L)'
;MGQKHFAIAKYLPEKAVLQLPGRSGGEDFSSFILPPSSFVSTGDPMIRHDIAQLITKALKKAQKKGDLPKFDLPDIILERPKDPTHGDYASPAALGLARYARMAPIKIAESIIKRMERPDYLGEVSAVRPGFINIRLSSTWLAQQVQTIINRGDSFGRIELGQGKRAQVEFISANPTGPLTFGSGRNAVLGDALASVLDAAGFSVQREYYLNDQGNQVDIFARSLQHHYANALGQGDKFPFPENGYPGDYLIEMGRQLVADVGDAYLSLDEAEALRVFRDEGLTRMIARIKADAELLNIHFDNWFSEKSLYDDGVYGKVFNMLSVNNQLVEKDGAIWFKGAEEEAKDNVVVRSDGRPTYFASDIAYIYNKLVMRGFEQAIYVWGADHHGHVARLKAAARALGLDDERITIILYQLVALERDGKPVRMGKRSKFITLAEVVEEIGADATRFMLLTRSADSQMTLDLGLAVKQSNDNPVYYVQYAHARIASILRRAA
;
A
#
# COMPACT_ATOMS: atom_id res chain seq x y z
N MET A 1 -30.62 30.55 17.28
CA MET A 1 -29.72 31.21 16.31
C MET A 1 -29.71 30.36 15.05
N GLY A 2 -30.15 30.92 13.92
CA GLY A 2 -30.47 30.17 12.69
C GLY A 2 -29.26 29.50 12.05
N GLN A 3 -29.36 28.19 11.83
CA GLN A 3 -28.37 27.37 11.13
C GLN A 3 -28.36 27.72 9.64
N LYS A 4 -27.25 28.25 9.13
CA LYS A 4 -27.00 28.28 7.68
C LYS A 4 -26.64 26.87 7.25
N HIS A 5 -27.61 26.13 6.69
CA HIS A 5 -27.28 24.96 5.88
C HIS A 5 -26.52 25.49 4.65
N PHE A 6 -25.31 25.00 4.40
CA PHE A 6 -24.58 25.34 3.19
C PHE A 6 -25.46 24.95 1.99
N ALA A 7 -25.77 25.91 1.11
CA ALA A 7 -26.47 25.61 -0.11
C ALA A 7 -25.52 24.79 -1.00
N ILE A 8 -25.62 23.46 -0.89
CA ILE A 8 -24.83 22.43 -1.58
C ILE A 8 -24.69 22.75 -3.08
N ALA A 9 -25.74 23.32 -3.68
CA ALA A 9 -25.80 23.64 -5.10
C ALA A 9 -24.76 24.66 -5.59
N LYS A 10 -24.20 25.52 -4.73
CA LYS A 10 -23.21 26.53 -5.15
C LYS A 10 -21.81 25.95 -5.40
N TYR A 11 -21.51 24.79 -4.83
CA TYR A 11 -20.16 24.20 -4.81
C TYR A 11 -20.06 22.84 -5.50
N LEU A 12 -21.15 22.42 -6.16
CA LEU A 12 -21.17 21.23 -7.00
C LEU A 12 -21.01 21.63 -8.48
N PRO A 13 -20.18 20.93 -9.27
CA PRO A 13 -20.24 21.08 -10.72
C PRO A 13 -21.66 20.73 -11.21
N GLU A 14 -22.17 21.41 -12.26
CA GLU A 14 -23.58 21.38 -12.71
C GLU A 14 -24.19 19.97 -12.89
N LYS A 15 -23.36 18.92 -13.05
CA LYS A 15 -23.81 17.53 -13.19
C LYS A 15 -24.01 16.76 -11.86
N ALA A 16 -23.59 17.28 -10.71
CA ALA A 16 -23.65 16.58 -9.43
C ALA A 16 -24.95 16.83 -8.63
N VAL A 17 -25.93 17.54 -9.19
CA VAL A 17 -27.22 17.80 -8.55
C VAL A 17 -28.24 16.74 -8.97
N LEU A 18 -28.22 15.59 -8.30
CA LEU A 18 -29.31 14.61 -8.38
C LEU A 18 -30.44 15.03 -7.42
N GLN A 19 -31.64 15.25 -7.94
CA GLN A 19 -32.86 15.45 -7.14
C GLN A 19 -33.15 14.17 -6.34
N LEU A 20 -33.11 14.27 -5.01
CA LEU A 20 -33.50 13.18 -4.12
C LEU A 20 -35.05 13.13 -4.01
N PRO A 21 -35.67 11.93 -4.09
CA PRO A 21 -37.07 11.77 -3.74
C PRO A 21 -37.29 11.94 -2.23
N GLY A 22 -38.48 12.43 -1.89
CA GLY A 22 -38.85 12.93 -0.56
C GLY A 22 -38.70 11.95 0.60
N ARG A 23 -38.47 12.56 1.77
CA ARG A 23 -38.42 11.95 3.11
C ARG A 23 -39.55 10.95 3.38
N SER A 24 -39.19 9.72 3.76
CA SER A 24 -39.89 8.95 4.79
C SER A 24 -39.04 7.76 5.24
N GLY A 25 -38.80 7.64 6.55
CA GLY A 25 -38.14 6.48 7.18
C GLY A 25 -36.91 6.88 7.97
N GLY A 26 -37.08 7.11 9.28
CA GLY A 26 -35.96 7.17 10.21
C GLY A 26 -35.51 5.75 10.51
N GLU A 27 -34.31 5.39 10.06
CA GLU A 27 -33.63 4.19 10.53
C GLU A 27 -32.64 4.58 11.63
N ASP A 28 -32.75 3.85 12.74
CA ASP A 28 -32.00 4.00 13.97
C ASP A 28 -30.59 3.41 13.78
N PHE A 29 -29.56 4.27 13.81
CA PHE A 29 -28.15 3.88 13.60
C PHE A 29 -27.47 3.33 14.87
N SER A 30 -28.22 3.00 15.92
CA SER A 30 -27.66 2.60 17.22
C SER A 30 -27.20 1.13 17.34
N SER A 31 -27.31 0.30 16.29
CA SER A 31 -27.06 -1.15 16.39
C SER A 31 -25.79 -1.71 15.75
N PHE A 32 -24.79 -0.90 15.39
CA PHE A 32 -23.52 -1.38 14.83
C PHE A 32 -22.33 -1.11 15.75
N ILE A 33 -22.30 -1.77 16.90
CA ILE A 33 -21.08 -1.94 17.69
C ILE A 33 -20.70 -3.42 17.61
N LEU A 34 -19.79 -3.76 16.71
CA LEU A 34 -19.16 -5.08 16.70
C LEU A 34 -18.09 -5.12 17.83
N PRO A 35 -18.00 -6.23 18.59
CA PRO A 35 -17.00 -6.35 19.64
C PRO A 35 -15.58 -6.41 19.05
N PRO A 36 -14.55 -6.09 19.86
CA PRO A 36 -13.15 -6.18 19.43
C PRO A 36 -12.86 -7.59 18.90
N SER A 37 -12.31 -7.64 17.69
CA SER A 37 -11.98 -8.86 16.96
C SER A 37 -10.89 -9.63 17.70
N SER A 38 -11.29 -10.64 18.47
CA SER A 38 -10.37 -11.68 18.90
C SER A 38 -10.08 -12.58 17.70
N PHE A 39 -8.86 -12.50 17.19
CA PHE A 39 -8.36 -13.42 16.17
C PHE A 39 -8.33 -14.84 16.76
N VAL A 40 -9.25 -15.70 16.32
CA VAL A 40 -9.11 -17.15 16.48
C VAL A 40 -8.66 -17.68 15.13
N SER A 41 -7.35 -17.95 15.01
CA SER A 41 -6.75 -18.61 13.86
C SER A 41 -7.32 -20.02 13.75
N THR A 42 -8.08 -20.28 12.69
CA THR A 42 -8.58 -21.61 12.32
C THR A 42 -7.64 -22.34 11.33
N GLY A 43 -6.52 -21.71 10.93
CA GLY A 43 -5.43 -22.36 10.20
C GLY A 43 -4.35 -22.90 11.15
N ASP A 44 -3.51 -23.82 10.65
CA ASP A 44 -2.31 -24.30 11.35
C ASP A 44 -1.57 -23.12 11.96
N PRO A 45 -1.52 -22.99 13.30
CA PRO A 45 -0.95 -21.82 13.92
C PRO A 45 0.53 -21.75 13.57
N MET A 46 1.00 -20.56 13.16
CA MET A 46 2.43 -20.33 13.02
C MET A 46 3.12 -20.77 14.31
N ILE A 47 4.17 -21.61 14.22
CA ILE A 47 4.73 -22.28 15.40
C ILE A 47 5.10 -21.33 16.54
N ARG A 48 5.55 -20.10 16.21
CA ARG A 48 5.83 -19.07 17.22
C ARG A 48 4.57 -18.63 17.98
N HIS A 49 3.46 -18.44 17.26
CA HIS A 49 2.19 -18.09 17.85
C HIS A 49 1.67 -19.22 18.75
N ASP A 50 1.76 -20.47 18.30
CA ASP A 50 1.30 -21.60 19.10
C ASP A 50 2.14 -21.75 20.39
N ILE A 51 3.46 -21.63 20.30
CA ILE A 51 4.33 -21.65 21.48
C ILE A 51 4.01 -20.48 22.44
N ALA A 52 3.76 -19.27 21.92
CA ALA A 52 3.35 -18.13 22.74
C ALA A 52 2.01 -18.41 23.46
N GLN A 53 1.06 -19.06 22.78
CA GLN A 53 -0.21 -19.51 23.38
C GLN A 53 0.00 -20.60 24.43
N LEU A 54 0.91 -21.54 24.21
CA LEU A 54 1.27 -22.56 25.20
C LEU A 54 1.84 -21.93 26.47
N ILE A 55 2.73 -20.93 26.35
CA ILE A 55 3.27 -20.18 27.48
C ILE A 55 2.14 -19.43 28.20
N THR A 56 1.25 -18.77 27.46
CA THR A 56 0.08 -18.05 28.02
C THR A 56 -0.85 -18.99 28.78
N LYS A 57 -1.16 -20.16 28.22
CA LYS A 57 -1.96 -21.21 28.88
C LYS A 57 -1.26 -21.74 30.13
N ALA A 58 0.06 -21.95 30.08
CA ALA A 58 0.85 -22.38 31.22
C ALA A 58 0.84 -21.35 32.37
N LEU A 59 0.95 -20.07 32.05
CA LEU A 59 0.80 -18.97 33.01
C LEU A 59 -0.57 -18.99 33.69
N LYS A 60 -1.66 -19.09 32.91
CA LYS A 60 -3.03 -19.20 33.45
C LYS A 60 -3.17 -20.41 34.39
N LYS A 61 -2.60 -21.57 34.01
CA LYS A 61 -2.61 -22.79 34.85
C LYS A 61 -1.81 -22.60 36.14
N ALA A 62 -0.64 -21.98 36.06
CA ALA A 62 0.21 -21.70 37.22
C ALA A 62 -0.49 -20.75 38.21
N GLN A 63 -1.16 -19.71 37.73
CA GLN A 63 -2.00 -18.84 38.56
C GLN A 63 -3.15 -19.59 39.23
N LYS A 64 -3.89 -20.41 38.47
CA LYS A 64 -5.02 -21.20 38.99
C LYS A 64 -4.61 -22.23 40.04
N LYS A 65 -3.39 -22.76 39.96
CA LYS A 65 -2.84 -23.76 40.91
C LYS A 65 -2.09 -23.14 42.07
N GLY A 66 -1.96 -21.81 42.12
CA GLY A 66 -1.26 -21.10 43.19
C GLY A 66 0.27 -21.16 43.09
N ASP A 67 0.84 -21.62 41.97
CA ASP A 67 2.29 -21.56 41.74
C ASP A 67 2.75 -20.11 41.43
N LEU A 68 1.85 -19.28 40.90
CA LEU A 68 2.05 -17.86 40.64
C LEU A 68 0.88 -17.04 41.20
N PRO A 69 1.10 -15.80 41.66
CA PRO A 69 0.01 -14.91 42.07
C PRO A 69 -0.80 -14.43 40.86
N LYS A 70 -1.98 -13.86 41.11
CA LYS A 70 -2.83 -13.29 40.06
C LYS A 70 -2.28 -11.95 39.55
N PHE A 71 -2.12 -11.82 38.24
CA PHE A 71 -1.75 -10.60 37.52
C PHE A 71 -2.25 -10.66 36.08
N ASP A 72 -2.34 -9.52 35.41
CA ASP A 72 -2.72 -9.44 34.00
C ASP A 72 -1.58 -9.97 33.12
N LEU A 73 -1.94 -10.83 32.17
CA LEU A 73 -0.98 -11.50 31.31
C LEU A 73 -0.61 -10.59 30.14
N PRO A 74 0.69 -10.28 29.94
CA PRO A 74 1.13 -9.58 28.75
C PRO A 74 1.12 -10.52 27.55
N ASP A 75 1.21 -9.94 26.36
CA ASP A 75 1.49 -10.71 25.15
C ASP A 75 2.88 -11.37 25.26
N ILE A 76 2.93 -12.64 24.88
CA ILE A 76 4.14 -13.43 24.95
C ILE A 76 4.93 -13.26 23.66
N ILE A 77 6.12 -12.71 23.80
CA ILE A 77 7.07 -12.52 22.71
C ILE A 77 8.03 -13.72 22.66
N LEU A 78 8.30 -14.19 21.44
CA LEU A 78 9.35 -15.15 21.14
C LEU A 78 10.38 -14.52 20.21
N GLU A 79 11.64 -14.74 20.55
CA GLU A 79 12.79 -14.27 19.80
C GLU A 79 13.61 -15.45 19.30
N ARG A 80 14.45 -15.23 18.27
CA ARG A 80 15.50 -16.19 17.91
C ARG A 80 16.76 -15.88 18.72
N PRO A 81 17.28 -16.83 19.51
CA PRO A 81 18.52 -16.62 20.24
C PRO A 81 19.68 -16.31 19.28
N LYS A 82 20.61 -15.45 19.71
CA LYS A 82 21.86 -15.20 18.96
C LYS A 82 22.77 -16.43 18.94
N ASP A 83 22.78 -17.18 20.03
CA ASP A 83 23.53 -18.42 20.18
C ASP A 83 22.59 -19.61 19.90
N PRO A 84 22.82 -20.41 18.83
CA PRO A 84 21.99 -21.57 18.52
C PRO A 84 21.96 -22.64 19.63
N THR A 85 22.96 -22.67 20.51
CA THR A 85 22.97 -23.60 21.66
C THR A 85 21.84 -23.30 22.65
N HIS A 86 21.28 -22.09 22.64
CA HIS A 86 20.14 -21.69 23.44
C HIS A 86 18.78 -22.12 22.85
N GLY A 87 18.78 -22.90 21.76
CA GLY A 87 17.56 -23.41 21.14
C GLY A 87 17.10 -22.58 19.94
N ASP A 88 15.97 -22.98 19.37
CA ASP A 88 15.40 -22.37 18.17
C ASP A 88 14.64 -21.07 18.49
N TYR A 89 14.02 -21.02 19.66
CA TYR A 89 13.29 -19.87 20.18
C TYR A 89 13.61 -19.62 21.65
N ALA A 90 13.51 -18.37 22.07
CA ALA A 90 13.55 -17.99 23.48
C ALA A 90 12.44 -17.00 23.83
N SER A 91 11.94 -17.07 25.06
CA SER A 91 11.00 -16.08 25.60
C SER A 91 11.59 -15.37 26.82
N PRO A 92 11.61 -14.02 26.84
CA PRO A 92 11.96 -13.24 28.03
C PRO A 92 10.77 -13.05 28.99
N ALA A 93 9.61 -13.68 28.74
CA ALA A 93 8.38 -13.42 29.48
C ALA A 93 8.54 -13.45 31.00
N ALA A 94 9.29 -14.42 31.54
CA ALA A 94 9.47 -14.53 32.99
C ALA A 94 10.27 -13.35 33.61
N LEU A 95 11.14 -12.70 32.83
CA LEU A 95 11.86 -11.49 33.25
C LEU A 95 10.90 -10.31 33.42
N GLY A 96 10.03 -10.08 32.43
CA GLY A 96 9.02 -9.03 32.48
C GLY A 96 7.99 -9.25 33.60
N LEU A 97 7.72 -10.51 33.94
CA LEU A 97 6.74 -10.89 34.97
C LEU A 97 7.27 -10.82 36.40
N ALA A 98 8.59 -10.68 36.61
CA ALA A 98 9.21 -10.74 37.94
C ALA A 98 8.64 -9.71 38.93
N ARG A 99 8.42 -8.47 38.46
CA ARG A 99 7.85 -7.39 39.29
C ARG A 99 6.41 -7.68 39.71
N TYR A 100 5.60 -8.22 38.80
CA TYR A 100 4.19 -8.52 39.06
C TYR A 100 4.03 -9.74 39.95
N ALA A 101 4.83 -10.78 39.72
CA ALA A 101 4.81 -11.99 40.51
C ALA A 101 5.52 -11.85 41.87
N ARG A 102 6.36 -10.82 42.05
CA ARG A 102 7.27 -10.66 43.21
C ARG A 102 8.11 -11.92 43.46
N MET A 103 8.56 -12.53 42.38
CA MET A 103 9.33 -13.79 42.36
C MET A 103 10.57 -13.64 41.50
N ALA A 104 11.61 -14.43 41.79
CA ALA A 104 12.79 -14.49 40.94
C ALA A 104 12.38 -14.98 39.53
N PRO A 105 12.84 -14.33 38.44
CA PRO A 105 12.42 -14.68 37.07
C PRO A 105 12.63 -16.16 36.73
N ILE A 106 13.74 -16.75 37.20
CA ILE A 106 14.00 -18.19 37.01
C ILE A 106 12.90 -19.08 37.62
N LYS A 107 12.34 -18.71 38.78
CA LYS A 107 11.24 -19.45 39.42
C LYS A 107 9.93 -19.33 38.65
N ILE A 108 9.72 -18.18 38.00
CA ILE A 108 8.57 -17.98 37.12
C ILE A 108 8.73 -18.84 35.86
N ALA A 109 9.91 -18.84 35.24
CA ALA A 109 10.23 -19.69 34.09
C ALA A 109 10.05 -21.18 34.42
N GLU A 110 10.60 -21.66 35.53
CA GLU A 110 10.40 -23.03 36.02
C GLU A 110 8.92 -23.37 36.21
N SER A 111 8.13 -22.44 36.78
CA SER A 111 6.69 -22.63 37.01
C SER A 111 5.90 -22.72 35.70
N ILE A 112 6.26 -21.90 34.71
CA ILE A 112 5.69 -21.96 33.36
C ILE A 112 5.98 -23.31 32.72
N ILE A 113 7.27 -23.70 32.68
CA ILE A 113 7.72 -24.95 32.05
C ILE A 113 7.04 -26.18 32.70
N LYS A 114 6.89 -26.17 34.03
CA LYS A 114 6.21 -27.24 34.79
C LYS A 114 4.75 -27.42 34.39
N ARG A 115 4.08 -26.36 33.91
CA ARG A 115 2.65 -26.36 33.55
C ARG A 115 2.40 -26.30 32.04
N MET A 116 3.46 -26.22 31.24
CA MET A 116 3.40 -26.14 29.79
C MET A 116 3.06 -27.51 29.19
N GLU A 117 2.11 -27.53 28.26
CA GLU A 117 1.83 -28.71 27.45
C GLU A 117 2.99 -28.97 26.48
N ARG A 118 3.22 -30.24 26.15
CA ARG A 118 4.35 -30.69 25.31
C ARG A 118 3.83 -31.42 24.07
N PRO A 119 3.37 -30.68 23.04
CA PRO A 119 3.05 -31.29 21.75
C PRO A 119 4.31 -31.81 21.04
N ASP A 120 4.13 -32.68 20.05
CA ASP A 120 5.21 -33.41 19.37
C ASP A 120 6.28 -32.53 18.70
N TYR A 121 5.93 -31.29 18.36
CA TYR A 121 6.86 -30.33 17.77
C TYR A 121 7.82 -29.72 18.80
N LEU A 122 7.52 -29.79 20.10
CA LEU A 122 8.41 -29.34 21.17
C LEU A 122 9.38 -30.46 21.56
N GLY A 123 10.67 -30.23 21.37
CA GLY A 123 11.73 -31.12 21.86
C GLY A 123 12.09 -30.77 23.29
N GLU A 124 13.01 -29.81 23.46
CA GLU A 124 13.50 -29.39 24.76
C GLU A 124 12.93 -28.02 25.14
N VAL A 125 12.55 -27.83 26.40
CA VAL A 125 12.26 -26.48 26.92
C VAL A 125 12.91 -26.36 28.30
N SER A 126 13.77 -25.37 28.46
CA SER A 126 14.59 -25.18 29.65
C SER A 126 14.51 -23.74 30.17
N ALA A 127 14.54 -23.61 31.50
CA ALA A 127 14.63 -22.31 32.16
C ALA A 127 16.11 -21.98 32.36
N VAL A 128 16.57 -20.86 31.81
CA VAL A 128 17.98 -20.46 31.83
C VAL A 128 18.11 -19.12 32.54
N ARG A 129 19.17 -18.94 33.35
CA ARG A 129 19.41 -17.68 34.05
C ARG A 129 19.64 -16.54 33.04
N PRO A 130 19.13 -15.31 33.32
CA PRO A 130 18.44 -14.89 34.53
C PRO A 130 16.95 -15.29 34.63
N GLY A 131 16.34 -15.76 33.53
CA GLY A 131 14.92 -16.17 33.48
C GLY A 131 14.39 -16.30 32.06
N PHE A 132 15.22 -16.72 31.11
CA PHE A 132 14.76 -17.03 29.76
C PHE A 132 14.13 -18.41 29.73
N ILE A 133 13.12 -18.57 28.88
CA ILE A 133 12.57 -19.87 28.51
C ILE A 133 13.12 -20.22 27.14
N ASN A 134 14.11 -21.09 27.10
CA ASN A 134 14.72 -21.58 25.87
C ASN A 134 13.93 -22.77 25.35
N ILE A 135 13.66 -22.80 24.03
CA ILE A 135 12.82 -23.78 23.38
C ILE A 135 13.56 -24.34 22.16
N ARG A 136 13.72 -25.66 22.12
CA ARG A 136 14.24 -26.41 20.98
C ARG A 136 13.13 -27.26 20.39
N LEU A 137 12.96 -27.18 19.08
CA LEU A 137 12.01 -27.98 18.33
C LEU A 137 12.48 -29.43 18.27
N SER A 138 11.53 -30.35 18.17
CA SER A 138 11.82 -31.77 18.01
C SER A 138 12.47 -32.03 16.65
N SER A 139 13.65 -32.66 16.63
CA SER A 139 14.35 -33.03 15.39
C SER A 139 13.51 -33.98 14.53
N THR A 140 12.75 -34.88 15.16
CA THR A 140 11.83 -35.80 14.46
C THR A 140 10.72 -35.03 13.77
N TRP A 141 10.10 -34.07 14.47
CA TRP A 141 9.04 -33.24 13.89
C TRP A 141 9.58 -32.35 12.76
N LEU A 142 10.78 -31.78 12.93
CA LEU A 142 11.45 -30.98 11.89
C LEU A 142 11.69 -31.81 10.62
N ALA A 143 12.18 -33.05 10.76
CA ALA A 143 12.39 -33.94 9.63
C ALA A 143 11.06 -34.26 8.91
N GLN A 144 9.96 -34.45 9.65
CA GLN A 144 8.64 -34.66 9.08
C GLN A 144 8.12 -33.46 8.27
N GLN A 145 8.58 -32.24 8.57
CA GLN A 145 8.16 -31.05 7.81
C GLN A 145 8.58 -31.11 6.34
N VAL A 146 9.62 -31.87 5.99
CA VAL A 146 10.00 -32.07 4.58
C VAL A 146 8.85 -32.73 3.80
N GLN A 147 8.23 -33.77 4.37
CA GLN A 147 7.08 -34.41 3.75
C GLN A 147 5.86 -33.47 3.70
N THR A 148 5.64 -32.66 4.76
CA THR A 148 4.59 -31.63 4.76
C THR A 148 4.78 -30.62 3.63
N ILE A 149 6.01 -30.13 3.42
CA ILE A 149 6.35 -29.19 2.35
C ILE A 149 6.08 -29.82 0.99
N ILE A 150 6.56 -31.06 0.77
CA ILE A 150 6.34 -31.79 -0.49
C ILE A 150 4.85 -31.99 -0.76
N ASN A 151 4.07 -32.40 0.25
CA ASN A 151 2.64 -32.65 0.12
C ASN A 151 1.85 -31.37 -0.18
N ARG A 152 2.29 -30.21 0.35
CA ARG A 152 1.67 -28.90 0.07
C ARG A 152 2.11 -28.30 -1.27
N GLY A 153 3.30 -28.63 -1.77
CA GLY A 153 3.81 -28.09 -3.03
C GLY A 153 3.76 -26.56 -3.06
N ASP A 154 3.18 -26.00 -4.12
CA ASP A 154 3.09 -24.55 -4.37
C ASP A 154 2.20 -23.81 -3.35
N SER A 155 1.37 -24.53 -2.58
CA SER A 155 0.57 -23.95 -1.50
C SER A 155 1.34 -23.83 -0.18
N PHE A 156 2.57 -24.35 -0.10
CA PHE A 156 3.37 -24.23 1.12
C PHE A 156 3.63 -22.75 1.45
N GLY A 157 3.34 -22.36 2.69
CA GLY A 157 3.46 -20.98 3.15
C GLY A 157 2.17 -20.14 2.98
N ARG A 158 1.17 -20.63 2.24
CA ARG A 158 -0.16 -20.02 2.24
C ARG A 158 -0.90 -20.33 3.55
N ILE A 159 -1.57 -19.34 4.12
CA ILE A 159 -2.31 -19.44 5.39
C ILE A 159 -3.68 -18.77 5.25
N GLU A 160 -4.64 -19.16 6.09
CA GLU A 160 -6.01 -18.63 6.09
C GLU A 160 -6.20 -17.56 7.18
N LEU A 161 -5.24 -16.65 7.34
CA LEU A 161 -5.29 -15.59 8.35
C LEU A 161 -6.33 -14.52 7.99
N GLY A 162 -6.43 -14.19 6.71
CA GLY A 162 -7.36 -13.20 6.17
C GLY A 162 -8.81 -13.67 6.14
N GLN A 163 -9.05 -14.99 6.10
CA GLN A 163 -10.40 -15.59 6.08
C GLN A 163 -11.30 -14.98 4.98
N GLY A 164 -10.74 -14.66 3.82
CA GLY A 164 -11.46 -14.04 2.70
C GLY A 164 -11.80 -12.57 2.88
N LYS A 165 -11.39 -11.91 3.97
CA LYS A 165 -11.55 -10.46 4.14
C LYS A 165 -10.94 -9.72 2.95
N ARG A 166 -11.61 -8.66 2.51
CA ARG A 166 -11.25 -7.90 1.32
C ARG A 166 -10.27 -6.80 1.70
N ALA A 167 -9.12 -6.81 1.05
CA ALA A 167 -8.11 -5.78 1.19
C ALA A 167 -7.88 -5.09 -0.15
N GLN A 168 -7.85 -3.77 -0.16
CA GLN A 168 -7.46 -2.98 -1.32
C GLN A 168 -6.04 -2.46 -1.09
N VAL A 169 -5.17 -2.61 -2.08
CA VAL A 169 -3.79 -2.10 -2.07
C VAL A 169 -3.62 -1.14 -3.24
N GLU A 170 -3.46 0.14 -2.91
CA GLU A 170 -3.19 1.21 -3.85
C GLU A 170 -1.70 1.49 -3.95
N PHE A 171 -1.18 1.53 -5.18
CA PHE A 171 0.24 1.80 -5.42
C PHE A 171 0.47 2.33 -6.84
N ILE A 172 1.67 2.88 -7.06
CA ILE A 172 2.09 3.70 -8.20
C ILE A 172 1.33 5.02 -8.28
N SER A 173 0.04 5.00 -8.63
CA SER A 173 -0.89 6.15 -8.73
C SER A 173 -0.26 7.44 -9.25
N ALA A 174 0.66 7.34 -10.22
CA ALA A 174 1.32 8.48 -10.82
C ALA A 174 0.36 9.19 -11.76
N ASN A 175 0.45 10.53 -11.83
CA ASN A 175 -0.39 11.31 -12.75
C ASN A 175 -0.17 10.82 -14.20
N PRO A 176 -1.24 10.63 -14.99
CA PRO A 176 -1.17 10.09 -16.35
C PRO A 176 -0.68 11.14 -17.38
N THR A 177 0.24 12.02 -16.96
CA THR A 177 0.80 13.12 -17.75
C THR A 177 2.28 12.90 -18.09
N GLY A 178 2.82 11.71 -17.81
CA GLY A 178 4.19 11.34 -18.09
C GLY A 178 4.44 9.84 -17.83
N PRO A 179 5.53 9.27 -18.37
CA PRO A 179 5.87 7.86 -18.16
C PRO A 179 6.25 7.59 -16.69
N LEU A 180 6.24 6.32 -16.29
CA LEU A 180 6.70 5.95 -14.96
C LEU A 180 8.20 6.23 -14.83
N THR A 181 8.56 6.98 -13.79
CA THR A 181 9.96 7.21 -13.44
C THR A 181 10.49 6.07 -12.59
N PHE A 182 11.81 5.90 -12.51
CA PHE A 182 12.39 4.92 -11.61
C PHE A 182 11.99 5.15 -10.13
N GLY A 183 11.73 6.40 -9.73
CA GLY A 183 11.21 6.72 -8.39
C GLY A 183 9.88 6.04 -8.07
N SER A 184 9.04 5.81 -9.09
CA SER A 184 7.79 5.06 -8.99
C SER A 184 8.02 3.55 -8.89
N GLY A 185 9.19 3.04 -9.30
CA GLY A 185 9.53 1.61 -9.28
C GLY A 185 9.52 1.02 -7.87
N ARG A 186 10.01 1.74 -6.86
CA ARG A 186 9.96 1.25 -5.46
C ARG A 186 8.53 1.15 -4.95
N ASN A 187 7.68 2.13 -5.27
CA ASN A 187 6.26 2.09 -4.97
C ASN A 187 5.61 0.86 -5.61
N ALA A 188 5.85 0.68 -6.91
CA ALA A 188 5.34 -0.44 -7.72
C ALA A 188 5.60 -1.79 -7.04
N VAL A 189 6.87 -2.05 -6.73
CA VAL A 189 7.32 -3.34 -6.20
C VAL A 189 6.84 -3.56 -4.76
N LEU A 190 6.85 -2.53 -3.91
CA LEU A 190 6.36 -2.64 -2.53
C LEU A 190 4.86 -2.96 -2.48
N GLY A 191 4.05 -2.25 -3.27
CA GLY A 191 2.61 -2.45 -3.32
C GLY A 191 2.24 -3.84 -3.83
N ASP A 192 2.84 -4.26 -4.94
CA ASP A 192 2.57 -5.58 -5.53
C ASP A 192 3.07 -6.74 -4.64
N ALA A 193 4.24 -6.61 -4.01
CA ALA A 193 4.73 -7.62 -3.08
C ALA A 193 3.83 -7.73 -1.84
N LEU A 194 3.37 -6.60 -1.29
CA LEU A 194 2.44 -6.59 -0.16
C LEU A 194 1.10 -7.22 -0.52
N ALA A 195 0.55 -6.87 -1.68
CA ALA A 195 -0.68 -7.47 -2.20
C ALA A 195 -0.54 -9.00 -2.35
N SER A 196 0.61 -9.47 -2.84
CA SER A 196 0.89 -10.90 -2.99
C SER A 196 1.02 -11.63 -1.65
N VAL A 197 1.63 -11.00 -0.64
CA VAL A 197 1.71 -11.56 0.72
C VAL A 197 0.34 -11.62 1.38
N LEU A 198 -0.51 -10.61 1.21
CA LEU A 198 -1.87 -10.61 1.72
C LEU A 198 -2.73 -11.70 1.06
N ASP A 199 -2.60 -11.89 -0.25
CA ASP A 199 -3.26 -13.00 -0.96
C ASP A 199 -2.80 -14.35 -0.42
N ALA A 200 -1.48 -14.55 -0.26
CA ALA A 200 -0.93 -15.75 0.34
C ALA A 200 -1.39 -15.95 1.80
N ALA A 201 -1.74 -14.87 2.50
CA ALA A 201 -2.31 -14.89 3.84
C ALA A 201 -3.84 -15.08 3.88
N GLY A 202 -4.49 -15.32 2.74
CA GLY A 202 -5.91 -15.67 2.66
C GLY A 202 -6.85 -14.46 2.62
N PHE A 203 -6.36 -13.28 2.24
CA PHE A 203 -7.21 -12.12 1.95
C PHE A 203 -7.69 -12.14 0.50
N SER A 204 -8.88 -11.58 0.24
CA SER A 204 -9.32 -11.24 -1.12
C SER A 204 -8.76 -9.88 -1.49
N VAL A 205 -7.62 -9.88 -2.19
CA VAL A 205 -6.86 -8.66 -2.45
C VAL A 205 -7.26 -8.03 -3.79
N GLN A 206 -7.39 -6.71 -3.81
CA GLN A 206 -7.51 -5.93 -5.04
C GLN A 206 -6.34 -4.95 -5.17
N ARG A 207 -5.56 -5.08 -6.24
CA ARG A 207 -4.52 -4.13 -6.66
C ARG A 207 -5.18 -3.00 -7.44
N GLU A 208 -4.95 -1.76 -7.01
CA GLU A 208 -5.59 -0.60 -7.64
C GLU A 208 -4.59 0.50 -7.99
N TYR A 209 -4.78 1.06 -9.17
CA TYR A 209 -4.11 2.27 -9.63
C TYR A 209 -5.12 3.42 -9.58
N TYR A 210 -4.82 4.50 -8.86
CA TYR A 210 -5.64 5.71 -8.85
C TYR A 210 -5.21 6.66 -9.98
N LEU A 211 -6.13 6.94 -10.91
CA LEU A 211 -5.95 7.83 -12.04
C LEU A 211 -6.48 9.22 -11.71
N ASN A 212 -5.56 10.16 -11.49
CA ASN A 212 -5.87 11.57 -11.43
C ASN A 212 -6.08 12.11 -12.86
N ASP A 213 -7.26 11.84 -13.41
CA ASP A 213 -7.64 12.17 -14.77
C ASP A 213 -8.39 13.51 -14.88
N GLN A 214 -8.39 14.33 -13.81
CA GLN A 214 -9.08 15.61 -13.72
C GLN A 214 -8.12 16.76 -13.37
N GLY A 215 -8.52 17.98 -13.76
CA GLY A 215 -7.88 19.22 -13.32
C GLY A 215 -6.84 19.81 -14.28
N ASN A 216 -6.30 20.96 -13.86
CA ASN A 216 -5.51 21.86 -14.72
C ASN A 216 -4.22 21.23 -15.28
N GLN A 217 -3.65 20.24 -14.60
CA GLN A 217 -2.46 19.52 -15.09
C GLN A 217 -2.76 18.74 -16.37
N VAL A 218 -3.93 18.12 -16.44
CA VAL A 218 -4.37 17.38 -17.63
C VAL A 218 -4.61 18.33 -18.81
N ASP A 219 -5.15 19.53 -18.55
CA ASP A 219 -5.36 20.53 -19.61
C ASP A 219 -4.03 21.06 -20.16
N ILE A 220 -3.05 21.33 -19.29
CA ILE A 220 -1.70 21.73 -19.71
C ILE A 220 -1.04 20.60 -20.53
N PHE A 221 -1.18 19.35 -20.10
CA PHE A 221 -0.69 18.18 -20.82
C PHE A 221 -1.34 18.06 -22.22
N ALA A 222 -2.66 18.21 -22.31
CA ALA A 222 -3.38 18.19 -23.58
C ALA A 222 -2.93 19.31 -24.54
N ARG A 223 -2.71 20.52 -24.02
CA ARG A 223 -2.18 21.65 -24.81
C ARG A 223 -0.73 21.42 -25.27
N SER A 224 0.10 20.79 -24.44
CA SER A 224 1.45 20.38 -24.84
C SER A 224 1.41 19.35 -25.97
N LEU A 225 0.49 18.38 -25.90
CA LEU A 225 0.30 17.40 -26.97
C LEU A 225 -0.19 18.06 -28.27
N GLN A 226 -1.15 18.98 -28.17
CA GLN A 226 -1.65 19.76 -29.32
C GLN A 226 -0.51 20.50 -30.02
N HIS A 227 0.37 21.16 -29.27
CA HIS A 227 1.55 21.82 -29.83
C HIS A 227 2.42 20.84 -30.62
N HIS A 228 2.75 19.67 -30.03
CA HIS A 228 3.62 18.70 -30.69
C HIS A 228 2.99 18.04 -31.91
N TYR A 229 1.68 17.77 -31.88
CA TYR A 229 0.90 17.31 -33.03
C TYR A 229 0.95 18.36 -34.16
N ALA A 230 0.64 19.62 -33.87
CA ALA A 230 0.69 20.70 -34.85
C ALA A 230 2.12 20.92 -35.39
N ASN A 231 3.13 20.84 -34.54
CA ASN A 231 4.53 20.95 -34.93
C ASN A 231 4.96 19.82 -35.87
N ALA A 232 4.49 18.58 -35.66
CA ALA A 232 4.74 17.46 -36.56
C ALA A 232 4.12 17.66 -37.97
N LEU A 233 3.08 18.50 -38.07
CA LEU A 233 2.45 18.93 -39.33
C LEU A 233 3.06 20.22 -39.91
N GLY A 234 4.12 20.77 -39.28
CA GLY A 234 4.71 22.05 -39.69
C GLY A 234 3.87 23.28 -39.34
N GLN A 235 2.92 23.17 -38.41
CA GLN A 235 2.04 24.26 -37.97
C GLN A 235 2.26 24.68 -36.50
N GLY A 236 3.43 24.38 -35.93
CA GLY A 236 3.75 24.67 -34.53
C GLY A 236 3.60 26.13 -34.12
N ASP A 237 3.87 27.07 -35.04
CA ASP A 237 3.76 28.52 -34.80
C ASP A 237 2.32 28.98 -34.48
N LYS A 238 1.31 28.26 -34.97
CA LYS A 238 -0.11 28.57 -34.70
C LYS A 238 -0.56 28.08 -33.32
N PHE A 239 0.17 27.15 -32.73
CA PHE A 239 -0.16 26.50 -31.47
C PHE A 239 1.05 26.59 -30.55
N PRO A 240 1.36 27.76 -29.97
CA PRO A 240 2.56 27.95 -29.17
C PRO A 240 2.59 26.99 -27.98
N PHE A 241 3.79 26.54 -27.60
CA PHE A 241 3.96 25.65 -26.46
C PHE A 241 3.45 26.35 -25.19
N PRO A 242 2.59 25.71 -24.38
CA PRO A 242 1.96 26.37 -23.23
C PRO A 242 2.99 26.68 -22.14
N GLU A 243 2.72 27.74 -21.37
CA GLU A 243 3.50 28.04 -20.16
C GLU A 243 3.39 26.87 -19.18
N ASN A 244 4.52 26.43 -18.61
CA ASN A 244 4.62 25.21 -17.79
C ASN A 244 4.18 23.93 -18.52
N GLY A 245 4.20 23.93 -19.84
CA GLY A 245 3.93 22.75 -20.65
C GLY A 245 4.82 21.58 -20.28
N TYR A 246 4.30 20.37 -20.44
CA TYR A 246 5.01 19.14 -20.11
C TYR A 246 6.19 18.95 -21.05
N PRO A 247 7.44 18.95 -20.54
CA PRO A 247 8.60 18.74 -21.38
C PRO A 247 8.84 17.25 -21.58
N GLY A 248 9.18 16.83 -22.79
CA GLY A 248 9.76 15.51 -23.02
C GLY A 248 9.52 14.95 -24.41
N ASP A 249 10.48 14.14 -24.86
CA ASP A 249 10.46 13.51 -26.18
C ASP A 249 9.24 12.59 -26.38
N TYR A 250 8.66 12.07 -25.29
CA TYR A 250 7.46 11.23 -25.34
C TYR A 250 6.23 11.95 -25.91
N LEU A 251 6.08 13.26 -25.69
CA LEU A 251 5.00 14.05 -26.30
C LEU A 251 5.27 14.37 -27.76
N ILE A 252 6.53 14.53 -28.14
CA ILE A 252 6.94 14.68 -29.55
C ILE A 252 6.59 13.41 -30.31
N GLU A 253 6.94 12.25 -29.75
CA GLU A 253 6.60 10.94 -30.32
C GLU A 253 5.08 10.74 -30.40
N MET A 254 4.35 11.03 -29.32
CA MET A 254 2.89 10.93 -29.29
C MET A 254 2.24 11.86 -30.33
N GLY A 255 2.73 13.08 -30.51
CA GLY A 255 2.27 13.99 -31.56
C GLY A 255 2.46 13.42 -32.97
N ARG A 256 3.60 12.77 -33.24
CA ARG A 256 3.86 12.09 -34.52
C ARG A 256 2.94 10.88 -34.72
N GLN A 257 2.70 10.10 -33.67
CA GLN A 257 1.77 8.97 -33.71
C GLN A 257 0.34 9.45 -34.03
N LEU A 258 -0.11 10.53 -33.40
CA LEU A 258 -1.41 11.13 -33.72
C LEU A 258 -1.50 11.58 -35.18
N VAL A 259 -0.45 12.19 -35.73
CA VAL A 259 -0.41 12.53 -37.16
C VAL A 259 -0.52 11.28 -38.04
N ALA A 260 0.15 10.20 -37.66
CA ALA A 260 0.06 8.94 -38.40
C ALA A 260 -1.35 8.32 -38.32
N ASP A 261 -2.03 8.46 -37.19
CA ASP A 261 -3.34 7.86 -36.95
C ASP A 261 -4.50 8.66 -37.57
N VAL A 262 -4.44 10.00 -37.50
CA VAL A 262 -5.58 10.89 -37.87
C VAL A 262 -5.22 11.99 -38.87
N GLY A 263 -3.99 12.07 -39.34
CA GLY A 263 -3.56 13.10 -40.29
C GLY A 263 -3.57 14.50 -39.66
N ASP A 264 -4.28 15.44 -40.29
CA ASP A 264 -4.45 16.82 -39.85
C ASP A 264 -5.84 17.13 -39.27
N ALA A 265 -6.70 16.12 -39.09
CA ALA A 265 -8.11 16.25 -38.73
C ALA A 265 -8.37 17.12 -37.48
N TYR A 266 -7.47 17.08 -36.49
CA TYR A 266 -7.63 17.83 -35.25
C TYR A 266 -7.21 19.31 -35.32
N LEU A 267 -6.62 19.78 -36.43
CA LEU A 267 -6.24 21.19 -36.59
C LEU A 267 -7.41 22.13 -36.83
N SER A 268 -8.52 21.62 -37.38
CA SER A 268 -9.71 22.40 -37.70
C SER A 268 -10.76 22.44 -36.59
N LEU A 269 -10.54 21.71 -35.49
CA LEU A 269 -11.45 21.69 -34.35
C LEU A 269 -11.45 23.05 -33.65
N ASP A 270 -12.59 23.45 -33.09
CA ASP A 270 -12.63 24.59 -32.18
C ASP A 270 -11.83 24.31 -30.90
N GLU A 271 -11.50 25.36 -30.15
CA GLU A 271 -10.62 25.22 -28.98
C GLU A 271 -11.16 24.24 -27.92
N ALA A 272 -12.47 24.26 -27.66
CA ALA A 272 -13.07 23.43 -26.63
C ALA A 272 -13.10 21.95 -27.06
N GLU A 273 -13.45 21.69 -28.32
CA GLU A 273 -13.43 20.35 -28.89
C GLU A 273 -12.00 19.81 -29.02
N ALA A 274 -11.06 20.63 -29.51
CA ALA A 274 -9.65 20.27 -29.59
C ALA A 274 -9.11 19.87 -28.22
N LEU A 275 -9.31 20.69 -27.19
CA LEU A 275 -8.83 20.40 -25.83
C LEU A 275 -9.38 19.06 -25.31
N ARG A 276 -10.67 18.80 -25.53
CA ARG A 276 -11.30 17.53 -25.16
C ARG A 276 -10.64 16.35 -25.88
N VAL A 277 -10.48 16.44 -27.20
CA VAL A 277 -9.89 15.37 -28.02
C VAL A 277 -8.43 15.10 -27.61
N PHE A 278 -7.59 16.13 -27.47
CA PHE A 278 -6.20 15.94 -27.05
C PHE A 278 -6.07 15.41 -25.62
N ARG A 279 -7.01 15.78 -24.72
CA ARG A 279 -7.09 15.19 -23.39
C ARG A 279 -7.41 13.70 -23.47
N ASP A 280 -8.46 13.32 -24.18
CA ASP A 280 -8.93 11.94 -24.25
C ASP A 280 -7.87 11.04 -24.93
N GLU A 281 -7.31 11.48 -26.07
CA GLU A 281 -6.23 10.77 -26.78
C GLU A 281 -4.96 10.67 -25.94
N GLY A 282 -4.52 11.79 -25.36
CA GLY A 282 -3.30 11.85 -24.58
C GLY A 282 -3.38 10.97 -23.33
N LEU A 283 -4.48 11.04 -22.58
CA LEU A 283 -4.71 10.20 -21.41
C LEU A 283 -4.78 8.72 -21.80
N THR A 284 -5.50 8.37 -22.86
CA THR A 284 -5.62 6.98 -23.33
C THR A 284 -4.25 6.37 -23.63
N ARG A 285 -3.41 7.09 -24.38
CA ARG A 285 -2.05 6.65 -24.73
C ARG A 285 -1.12 6.60 -23.53
N MET A 286 -1.21 7.58 -22.63
CA MET A 286 -0.39 7.57 -21.42
C MET A 286 -0.76 6.44 -20.47
N ILE A 287 -2.06 6.17 -20.27
CA ILE A 287 -2.51 5.04 -19.46
C ILE A 287 -2.07 3.72 -20.08
N ALA A 288 -2.17 3.56 -21.40
CA ALA A 288 -1.68 2.37 -22.10
C ALA A 288 -0.17 2.18 -21.90
N ARG A 289 0.61 3.27 -21.96
CA ARG A 289 2.05 3.21 -21.68
C ARG A 289 2.35 2.85 -20.22
N ILE A 290 1.67 3.47 -19.26
CA ILE A 290 1.85 3.16 -17.83
C ILE A 290 1.51 1.69 -17.54
N LYS A 291 0.47 1.14 -18.19
CA LYS A 291 0.15 -0.29 -18.15
C LYS A 291 1.30 -1.14 -18.66
N ALA A 292 1.88 -0.78 -19.81
CA ALA A 292 3.03 -1.48 -20.36
C ALA A 292 4.27 -1.39 -19.44
N ASP A 293 4.53 -0.21 -18.86
CA ASP A 293 5.64 -0.02 -17.91
C ASP A 293 5.46 -0.88 -16.64
N ALA A 294 4.23 -1.02 -16.13
CA ALA A 294 3.92 -1.90 -15.00
C ALA A 294 4.08 -3.39 -15.37
N GLU A 295 3.69 -3.77 -16.58
CA GLU A 295 3.83 -5.13 -17.11
C GLU A 295 5.30 -5.56 -17.23
N LEU A 296 6.22 -4.63 -17.50
CA LEU A 296 7.67 -4.92 -17.47
C LEU A 296 8.13 -5.46 -16.10
N LEU A 297 7.41 -5.15 -15.01
CA LEU A 297 7.64 -5.70 -13.68
C LEU A 297 6.72 -6.86 -13.31
N ASN A 298 5.98 -7.43 -14.26
CA ASN A 298 4.91 -8.41 -14.03
C ASN A 298 3.87 -7.93 -13.00
N ILE A 299 3.51 -6.64 -13.06
CA ILE A 299 2.51 -6.04 -12.18
C ILE A 299 1.21 -5.85 -12.95
N HIS A 300 0.15 -6.50 -12.46
CA HIS A 300 -1.19 -6.37 -13.02
C HIS A 300 -2.13 -5.74 -11.99
N PHE A 301 -2.89 -4.74 -12.43
CA PHE A 301 -3.89 -4.08 -11.60
C PHE A 301 -5.28 -4.64 -11.87
N ASP A 302 -6.02 -4.92 -10.80
CA ASP A 302 -7.40 -5.37 -10.85
C ASP A 302 -8.37 -4.21 -11.12
N ASN A 303 -8.01 -3.00 -10.69
CA ASN A 303 -8.79 -1.79 -10.96
C ASN A 303 -7.93 -0.59 -11.32
N TRP A 304 -8.41 0.18 -12.31
CA TRP A 304 -7.88 1.49 -12.69
C TRP A 304 -8.94 2.52 -12.32
N PHE A 305 -8.84 3.07 -11.12
CA PHE A 305 -9.87 3.93 -10.54
C PHE A 305 -9.74 5.36 -11.06
N SER A 306 -10.77 5.87 -11.72
CA SER A 306 -10.82 7.24 -12.24
C SER A 306 -11.27 8.23 -11.15
N GLU A 307 -10.48 9.28 -10.88
CA GLU A 307 -10.89 10.37 -9.99
C GLU A 307 -12.20 11.03 -10.45
N LYS A 308 -12.37 11.20 -11.77
CA LYS A 308 -13.60 11.75 -12.35
C LYS A 308 -14.86 11.01 -11.89
N SER A 309 -14.80 9.68 -11.73
CA SER A 309 -15.95 8.89 -11.28
C SER A 309 -16.50 9.32 -9.91
N LEU A 310 -15.65 9.83 -9.00
CA LEU A 310 -16.09 10.33 -7.69
C LEU A 310 -17.08 11.50 -7.81
N TYR A 311 -16.94 12.29 -8.87
CA TYR A 311 -17.77 13.45 -9.14
C TYR A 311 -18.99 13.05 -9.97
N ASP A 312 -18.78 12.32 -11.06
CA ASP A 312 -19.82 11.92 -12.00
C ASP A 312 -20.86 11.00 -11.33
N ASP A 313 -20.43 10.11 -10.43
CA ASP A 313 -21.32 9.19 -9.70
C ASP A 313 -21.94 9.84 -8.45
N GLY A 314 -21.70 11.14 -8.21
CA GLY A 314 -22.26 11.89 -7.09
C GLY A 314 -21.69 11.56 -5.71
N VAL A 315 -20.65 10.71 -5.63
CA VAL A 315 -20.01 10.31 -4.36
C VAL A 315 -19.48 11.53 -3.61
N TYR A 316 -18.82 12.44 -4.33
CA TYR A 316 -18.33 13.70 -3.78
C TYR A 316 -19.43 14.49 -3.09
N GLY A 317 -20.55 14.72 -3.79
CA GLY A 317 -21.68 15.50 -3.25
C GLY A 317 -22.32 14.84 -2.04
N LYS A 318 -22.45 13.51 -2.06
CA LYS A 318 -22.96 12.73 -0.92
C LYS A 318 -22.09 12.92 0.32
N VAL A 319 -20.78 12.72 0.17
CA VAL A 319 -19.80 12.83 1.27
C VAL A 319 -19.71 14.26 1.80
N PHE A 320 -19.71 15.24 0.90
CA PHE A 320 -19.71 16.65 1.27
C PHE A 320 -20.94 17.02 2.10
N ASN A 321 -22.12 16.53 1.72
CA ASN A 321 -23.35 16.72 2.49
C ASN A 321 -23.29 16.05 3.86
N MET A 322 -22.77 14.82 3.95
CA MET A 322 -22.58 14.12 5.24
C MET A 322 -21.70 14.94 6.20
N LEU A 323 -20.54 15.41 5.72
CA LEU A 323 -19.64 16.23 6.52
C LEU A 323 -20.26 17.58 6.93
N SER A 324 -21.06 18.19 6.04
CA SER A 324 -21.79 19.43 6.34
C SER A 324 -22.82 19.22 7.46
N VAL A 325 -23.64 18.18 7.36
CA VAL A 325 -24.66 17.83 8.36
C VAL A 325 -24.02 17.51 9.72
N ASN A 326 -22.87 16.82 9.71
CA ASN A 326 -22.11 16.50 10.91
C ASN A 326 -21.29 17.68 11.46
N ASN A 327 -21.45 18.88 10.92
CA ASN A 327 -20.75 20.10 11.32
C ASN A 327 -19.21 19.95 11.27
N GLN A 328 -18.70 19.15 10.33
CA GLN A 328 -17.27 18.91 10.10
C GLN A 328 -16.68 19.90 9.09
N LEU A 329 -17.52 20.70 8.43
CA LEU A 329 -17.11 21.75 7.49
C LEU A 329 -17.41 23.15 8.03
N VAL A 330 -16.53 24.10 7.72
CA VAL A 330 -16.69 25.52 8.07
C VAL A 330 -16.27 26.41 6.90
N GLU A 331 -17.03 27.48 6.68
CA GLU A 331 -16.65 28.51 5.71
C GLU A 331 -15.81 29.60 6.39
N LYS A 332 -14.63 29.86 5.83
CA LYS A 332 -13.68 30.88 6.30
C LYS A 332 -12.91 31.44 5.11
N ASP A 333 -12.79 32.76 5.05
CA ASP A 333 -12.06 33.49 4.00
C ASP A 333 -12.52 33.14 2.58
N GLY A 334 -13.83 32.92 2.41
CA GLY A 334 -14.45 32.52 1.14
C GLY A 334 -14.20 31.08 0.71
N ALA A 335 -13.43 30.31 1.47
CA ALA A 335 -13.14 28.90 1.25
C ALA A 335 -13.89 28.00 2.24
N ILE A 336 -14.03 26.72 1.90
CA ILE A 336 -14.61 25.71 2.79
C ILE A 336 -13.49 24.83 3.34
N TRP A 337 -13.46 24.72 4.66
CA TRP A 337 -12.45 24.03 5.44
C TRP A 337 -13.05 22.82 6.14
N PHE A 338 -12.32 21.71 6.12
CA PHE A 338 -12.54 20.57 6.99
C PHE A 338 -11.93 20.88 8.36
N LYS A 339 -12.73 20.74 9.41
CA LYS A 339 -12.31 21.00 10.79
C LYS A 339 -11.33 19.92 11.24
N GLY A 340 -10.16 20.36 11.67
CA GLY A 340 -9.19 19.51 12.33
C GLY A 340 -9.70 19.00 13.67
N ALA A 341 -9.74 17.68 13.89
CA ALA A 341 -10.16 17.12 15.18
C ALA A 341 -9.05 17.15 16.26
N GLU A 342 -7.78 17.25 15.86
CA GLU A 342 -6.60 17.06 16.72
C GLU A 342 -5.49 18.07 16.40
N GLU A 343 -4.56 18.30 17.35
CA GLU A 343 -3.42 19.24 17.18
C GLU A 343 -2.56 18.93 15.94
N GLU A 344 -2.48 17.67 15.54
CA GLU A 344 -1.69 17.19 14.39
C GLU A 344 -2.43 17.31 13.04
N ALA A 345 -3.76 17.39 13.06
CA ALA A 345 -4.59 17.57 11.87
C ALA A 345 -5.20 18.97 11.91
N LYS A 346 -4.46 19.99 11.48
CA LYS A 346 -4.97 21.37 11.35
C LYS A 346 -6.19 21.44 10.41
N ASP A 347 -6.93 22.54 10.46
CA ASP A 347 -7.98 22.80 9.47
C ASP A 347 -7.40 22.72 8.04
N ASN A 348 -8.07 21.99 7.16
CA ASN A 348 -7.62 21.78 5.78
C ASN A 348 -8.66 22.31 4.80
N VAL A 349 -8.22 23.09 3.80
CA VAL A 349 -9.12 23.56 2.73
C VAL A 349 -9.60 22.35 1.92
N VAL A 350 -10.92 22.19 1.81
CA VAL A 350 -11.56 21.19 0.94
C VAL A 350 -12.14 21.82 -0.32
N VAL A 351 -12.57 23.09 -0.25
CA VAL A 351 -13.01 23.87 -1.41
C VAL A 351 -12.34 25.23 -1.34
N ARG A 352 -11.63 25.61 -2.41
CA ARG A 352 -10.94 26.89 -2.52
C ARG A 352 -11.93 28.05 -2.64
N SER A 353 -11.45 29.28 -2.48
CA SER A 353 -12.27 30.50 -2.63
C SER A 353 -12.83 30.71 -4.04
N ASP A 354 -12.22 30.09 -5.05
CA ASP A 354 -12.70 30.05 -6.43
C ASP A 354 -13.76 28.95 -6.68
N GLY A 355 -14.17 28.22 -5.64
CA GLY A 355 -15.17 27.15 -5.71
C GLY A 355 -14.62 25.79 -6.14
N ARG A 356 -13.33 25.67 -6.52
CA ARG A 356 -12.77 24.37 -6.95
C ARG A 356 -12.41 23.47 -5.76
N PRO A 357 -12.67 22.15 -5.85
CA PRO A 357 -12.25 21.19 -4.83
C PRO A 357 -10.72 21.10 -4.75
N THR A 358 -10.21 20.75 -3.57
CA THR A 358 -8.80 20.36 -3.37
C THR A 358 -8.64 18.84 -3.49
N TYR A 359 -7.41 18.36 -3.67
CA TYR A 359 -7.13 16.91 -3.65
C TYR A 359 -7.60 16.24 -2.36
N PHE A 360 -7.56 16.96 -1.23
CA PHE A 360 -8.06 16.43 0.02
C PHE A 360 -9.58 16.17 -0.03
N ALA A 361 -10.35 16.95 -0.78
CA ALA A 361 -11.78 16.69 -0.93
C ALA A 361 -12.05 15.42 -1.76
N SER A 362 -11.24 15.15 -2.79
CA SER A 362 -11.25 13.87 -3.52
C SER A 362 -10.85 12.71 -2.60
N ASP A 363 -9.79 12.87 -1.79
CA ASP A 363 -9.33 11.86 -0.82
C ASP A 363 -10.45 11.41 0.12
N ILE A 364 -11.21 12.37 0.69
CA ILE A 364 -12.34 12.07 1.60
C ILE A 364 -13.42 11.27 0.87
N ALA A 365 -13.81 11.70 -0.33
CA ALA A 365 -14.82 10.99 -1.13
C ALA A 365 -14.36 9.57 -1.49
N TYR A 366 -13.07 9.41 -1.74
CA TYR A 366 -12.45 8.15 -2.11
C TYR A 366 -12.35 7.17 -0.94
N ILE A 367 -12.04 7.62 0.29
CA ILE A 367 -12.12 6.77 1.49
C ILE A 367 -13.52 6.18 1.63
N TYR A 368 -14.56 7.00 1.50
CA TYR A 368 -15.94 6.56 1.58
C TYR A 368 -16.27 5.55 0.47
N ASN A 369 -15.81 5.82 -0.75
CA ASN A 369 -15.94 4.89 -1.87
C ASN A 369 -15.31 3.52 -1.56
N LYS A 370 -14.07 3.48 -1.06
CA LYS A 370 -13.37 2.22 -0.73
C LYS A 370 -14.04 1.46 0.42
N LEU A 371 -14.20 2.10 1.56
CA LEU A 371 -14.54 1.41 2.81
C LEU A 371 -16.04 1.15 2.97
N VAL A 372 -16.89 2.00 2.38
CA VAL A 372 -18.35 1.92 2.53
C VAL A 372 -19.01 1.41 1.26
N MET A 373 -18.78 2.05 0.11
CA MET A 373 -19.48 1.66 -1.12
C MET A 373 -18.96 0.34 -1.68
N ARG A 374 -17.63 0.16 -1.68
CA ARG A 374 -16.98 -1.04 -2.20
C ARG A 374 -16.73 -2.09 -1.12
N GLY A 375 -16.86 -1.73 0.15
CA GLY A 375 -16.88 -2.65 1.28
C GLY A 375 -15.55 -3.36 1.55
N PHE A 376 -14.40 -2.70 1.38
CA PHE A 376 -13.11 -3.27 1.77
C PHE A 376 -12.89 -3.17 3.27
N GLU A 377 -12.55 -4.27 3.94
CA GLU A 377 -12.18 -4.27 5.36
C GLU A 377 -10.90 -3.47 5.63
N GLN A 378 -9.97 -3.45 4.67
CA GLN A 378 -8.70 -2.73 4.73
C GLN A 378 -8.43 -1.97 3.43
N ALA A 379 -8.07 -0.69 3.55
CA ALA A 379 -7.56 0.14 2.46
C ALA A 379 -6.09 0.49 2.75
N ILE A 380 -5.19 0.03 1.90
CA ILE A 380 -3.74 0.16 2.07
C ILE A 380 -3.22 1.09 0.98
N TYR A 381 -2.47 2.11 1.38
CA TYR A 381 -1.87 3.10 0.50
C TYR A 381 -0.36 2.98 0.56
N VAL A 382 0.31 2.86 -0.59
CA VAL A 382 1.78 2.91 -0.67
C VAL A 382 2.21 4.26 -1.20
N TRP A 383 2.76 5.11 -0.34
CA TRP A 383 3.06 6.51 -0.61
C TRP A 383 4.52 6.87 -0.37
N GLY A 384 5.03 7.84 -1.11
CA GLY A 384 6.35 8.40 -0.84
C GLY A 384 6.37 9.14 0.50
N ALA A 385 7.53 9.16 1.16
CA ALA A 385 7.70 9.83 2.45
C ALA A 385 7.41 11.35 2.42
N ASP A 386 7.43 11.96 1.24
CA ASP A 386 6.99 13.34 0.98
C ASP A 386 5.50 13.57 1.28
N HIS A 387 4.69 12.51 1.33
CA HIS A 387 3.27 12.54 1.67
C HIS A 387 3.00 12.29 3.16
N HIS A 388 4.03 12.23 4.01
CA HIS A 388 3.86 11.96 5.45
C HIS A 388 2.86 12.91 6.13
N GLY A 389 2.90 14.20 5.78
CA GLY A 389 1.96 15.21 6.33
C GLY A 389 0.49 15.00 5.94
N HIS A 390 0.19 14.09 5.01
CA HIS A 390 -1.17 13.76 4.59
C HIS A 390 -1.79 12.59 5.37
N VAL A 391 -0.99 11.85 6.14
CA VAL A 391 -1.47 10.67 6.89
C VAL A 391 -2.51 11.07 7.94
N ALA A 392 -2.18 12.04 8.80
CA ALA A 392 -3.05 12.48 9.89
C ALA A 392 -4.41 13.00 9.38
N ARG A 393 -4.41 13.81 8.30
CA ARG A 393 -5.64 14.33 7.70
C ARG A 393 -6.52 13.22 7.10
N LEU A 394 -5.94 12.16 6.53
CA LEU A 394 -6.69 11.05 5.94
C LEU A 394 -7.38 10.22 7.03
N LYS A 395 -6.66 9.93 8.13
CA LYS A 395 -7.21 9.26 9.31
C LYS A 395 -8.31 10.10 9.96
N ALA A 396 -8.11 11.40 10.12
CA ALA A 396 -9.13 12.32 10.63
C ALA A 396 -10.38 12.36 9.74
N ALA A 397 -10.21 12.35 8.41
CA ALA A 397 -11.32 12.26 7.47
C ALA A 397 -12.14 10.97 7.66
N ALA A 398 -11.48 9.83 7.83
CA ALA A 398 -12.16 8.55 8.09
C ALA A 398 -13.01 8.62 9.37
N ARG A 399 -12.44 9.13 10.47
CA ARG A 399 -13.16 9.31 11.74
C ARG A 399 -14.35 10.26 11.60
N ALA A 400 -14.19 11.36 10.86
CA ALA A 400 -15.28 12.32 10.59
C ALA A 400 -16.43 11.72 9.75
N LEU A 401 -16.16 10.67 8.98
CA LEU A 401 -17.16 9.87 8.27
C LEU A 401 -17.78 8.77 9.14
N GLY A 402 -17.37 8.65 10.42
CA GLY A 402 -17.81 7.61 11.34
C GLY A 402 -17.15 6.25 11.06
N LEU A 403 -15.98 6.22 10.42
CA LEU A 403 -15.26 5.00 10.07
C LEU A 403 -14.14 4.74 11.08
N ASP A 404 -13.90 3.45 11.34
CA ASP A 404 -12.68 2.99 12.02
C ASP A 404 -11.46 3.30 11.16
N ASP A 405 -10.62 4.21 11.63
CA ASP A 405 -9.45 4.66 10.90
C ASP A 405 -8.31 3.63 10.90
N GLU A 406 -8.34 2.61 11.76
CA GLU A 406 -7.45 1.45 11.69
C GLU A 406 -7.69 0.58 10.44
N ARG A 407 -8.80 0.80 9.72
CA ARG A 407 -9.04 0.21 8.40
C ARG A 407 -8.22 0.85 7.29
N ILE A 408 -7.52 1.95 7.58
CA ILE A 408 -6.66 2.66 6.64
C ILE A 408 -5.20 2.46 7.06
N THR A 409 -4.39 1.84 6.21
CA THR A 409 -2.96 1.68 6.43
C THR A 409 -2.18 2.47 5.39
N ILE A 410 -1.19 3.26 5.80
CA ILE A 410 -0.32 4.00 4.89
C ILE A 410 1.11 3.49 5.07
N ILE A 411 1.67 2.91 4.02
CA ILE A 411 3.06 2.46 3.93
C ILE A 411 3.86 3.59 3.28
N LEU A 412 4.64 4.30 4.09
CA LEU A 412 5.53 5.36 3.63
C LEU A 412 6.87 4.76 3.21
N TYR A 413 7.29 5.02 1.97
CA TYR A 413 8.58 4.58 1.46
C TYR A 413 9.53 5.75 1.16
N GLN A 414 10.83 5.53 1.37
CA GLN A 414 11.87 6.48 1.03
C GLN A 414 12.26 6.40 -0.45
N LEU A 415 12.71 7.52 -1.02
CA LEU A 415 13.22 7.56 -2.38
C LEU A 415 14.46 6.67 -2.58
N VAL A 416 14.67 6.25 -3.83
CA VAL A 416 15.79 5.40 -4.24
C VAL A 416 16.76 6.20 -5.09
N ALA A 417 18.05 6.11 -4.77
CA ALA A 417 19.11 6.60 -5.61
C ALA A 417 19.58 5.51 -6.59
N LEU A 418 20.00 5.91 -7.79
CA LEU A 418 20.64 5.02 -8.76
C LEU A 418 22.14 5.27 -8.80
N GLU A 419 22.91 4.20 -8.79
CA GLU A 419 24.35 4.24 -9.02
C GLU A 419 24.80 3.14 -9.97
N ARG A 420 26.03 3.28 -10.47
CA ARG A 420 26.72 2.25 -11.24
C ARG A 420 28.15 2.18 -10.74
N ASP A 421 28.52 1.02 -10.20
CA ASP A 421 29.85 0.78 -9.64
C ASP A 421 30.26 1.90 -8.66
N GLY A 422 29.35 2.23 -7.73
CA GLY A 422 29.53 3.26 -6.70
C GLY A 422 29.48 4.71 -7.17
N LYS A 423 29.09 5.00 -8.42
CA LYS A 423 28.96 6.36 -8.96
C LYS A 423 27.50 6.69 -9.27
N PRO A 424 26.97 7.85 -8.83
CA PRO A 424 25.59 8.24 -9.14
C PRO A 424 25.32 8.26 -10.63
N VAL A 425 24.24 7.59 -11.06
CA VAL A 425 23.78 7.64 -12.44
C VAL A 425 23.12 9.00 -12.66
N ARG A 426 23.70 9.80 -13.55
CA ARG A 426 23.14 11.12 -13.90
C ARG A 426 22.07 10.95 -14.98
N MET A 427 21.08 11.84 -14.93
CA MET A 427 20.06 11.98 -15.99
C MET A 427 20.75 12.24 -17.35
N GLY A 428 20.27 11.58 -18.39
CA GLY A 428 20.82 11.70 -19.74
C GLY A 428 20.60 13.10 -20.34
N LYS A 429 21.30 13.42 -21.44
CA LYS A 429 21.10 14.70 -22.16
C LYS A 429 19.73 14.83 -22.83
N ARG A 430 19.01 13.71 -23.04
CA ARG A 430 17.73 13.63 -23.79
C ARG A 430 16.49 13.57 -22.90
N SER A 431 16.61 13.13 -21.65
CA SER A 431 15.47 13.03 -20.71
C SER A 431 15.81 13.73 -19.40
N LYS A 432 14.83 14.43 -18.82
CA LYS A 432 14.96 15.06 -17.50
C LYS A 432 14.83 14.07 -16.33
N PHE A 433 14.55 12.80 -16.60
CA PHE A 433 14.40 11.75 -15.59
C PHE A 433 14.75 10.38 -16.17
N ILE A 434 15.07 9.43 -15.29
CA ILE A 434 15.28 8.02 -15.66
C ILE A 434 13.92 7.32 -15.56
N THR A 435 13.51 6.68 -16.64
CA THR A 435 12.24 5.93 -16.68
C THR A 435 12.39 4.59 -15.97
N LEU A 436 11.26 4.02 -15.53
CA LEU A 436 11.22 2.66 -15.03
C LEU A 436 11.61 1.66 -16.12
N ALA A 437 11.08 1.84 -17.34
CA ALA A 437 11.36 0.98 -18.48
C ALA A 437 12.86 0.87 -18.78
N GLU A 438 13.59 2.00 -18.85
CA GLU A 438 15.05 1.99 -19.09
C GLU A 438 15.81 1.15 -18.06
N VAL A 439 15.43 1.22 -16.78
CA VAL A 439 16.08 0.43 -15.72
C VAL A 439 15.75 -1.05 -15.88
N VAL A 440 14.48 -1.39 -16.11
CA VAL A 440 14.05 -2.79 -16.24
C VAL A 440 14.61 -3.45 -17.49
N GLU A 441 14.68 -2.73 -18.61
CA GLU A 441 15.35 -3.20 -19.84
C GLU A 441 16.84 -3.49 -19.61
N GLU A 442 17.49 -2.70 -18.75
CA GLU A 442 18.92 -2.89 -18.47
C GLU A 442 19.19 -4.07 -17.54
N ILE A 443 18.47 -4.18 -16.42
CA ILE A 443 18.81 -5.14 -15.35
C ILE A 443 17.83 -6.31 -15.22
N GLY A 444 16.68 -6.25 -15.89
CA GLY A 444 15.61 -7.24 -15.84
C GLY A 444 14.66 -7.08 -14.66
N ALA A 445 13.43 -7.55 -14.85
CA ALA A 445 12.33 -7.43 -13.88
C ALA A 445 12.66 -8.01 -12.51
N ASP A 446 13.21 -9.23 -12.48
CA ASP A 446 13.56 -9.94 -11.24
C ASP A 446 14.59 -9.16 -10.41
N ALA A 447 15.62 -8.62 -11.07
CA ALA A 447 16.65 -7.85 -10.39
C ALA A 447 16.08 -6.55 -9.83
N THR A 448 15.29 -5.82 -10.62
CA THR A 448 14.61 -4.60 -10.17
C THR A 448 13.72 -4.88 -8.97
N ARG A 449 12.85 -5.89 -9.05
CA ARG A 449 11.91 -6.25 -7.97
C ARG A 449 12.64 -6.67 -6.71
N PHE A 450 13.54 -7.64 -6.82
CA PHE A 450 14.20 -8.20 -5.65
C PHE A 450 15.05 -7.14 -4.93
N MET A 451 15.86 -6.37 -5.67
CA MET A 451 16.75 -5.38 -5.07
C MET A 451 15.97 -4.30 -4.34
N LEU A 452 14.85 -3.81 -4.90
CA LEU A 452 13.99 -2.81 -4.27
C LEU A 452 13.28 -3.30 -3.00
N LEU A 453 13.23 -4.63 -2.77
CA LEU A 453 12.66 -5.27 -1.58
C LEU A 453 13.70 -5.66 -0.51
N THR A 454 15.00 -5.48 -0.78
CA THR A 454 16.07 -5.87 0.17
C THR A 454 16.18 -4.97 1.42
N ARG A 455 15.44 -3.85 1.44
CA ARG A 455 15.42 -2.88 2.54
C ARG A 455 13.98 -2.58 2.95
N SER A 456 13.79 -2.26 4.23
CA SER A 456 12.49 -1.80 4.72
C SER A 456 12.04 -0.53 4.00
N ALA A 457 10.72 -0.33 3.85
CA ALA A 457 10.17 0.79 3.08
C ALA A 457 10.67 2.16 3.59
N ASP A 458 10.78 2.31 4.90
CA ASP A 458 11.22 3.52 5.60
C ASP A 458 12.74 3.79 5.53
N SER A 459 13.53 2.87 4.97
CA SER A 459 14.97 3.05 4.78
C SER A 459 15.30 3.67 3.43
N GLN A 460 16.18 4.67 3.42
CA GLN A 460 16.83 5.12 2.18
C GLN A 460 17.65 3.97 1.58
N MET A 461 17.73 3.93 0.24
CA MET A 461 18.52 2.92 -0.44
C MET A 461 19.09 3.43 -1.75
N THR A 462 20.18 2.79 -2.15
CA THR A 462 20.80 2.97 -3.46
C THR A 462 20.75 1.64 -4.20
N LEU A 463 20.33 1.68 -5.46
CA LEU A 463 20.37 0.52 -6.36
C LEU A 463 21.57 0.69 -7.31
N ASP A 464 22.51 -0.26 -7.23
CA ASP A 464 23.67 -0.32 -8.12
C ASP A 464 23.34 -1.19 -9.36
N LEU A 465 23.20 -0.53 -10.51
CA LEU A 465 22.90 -1.18 -11.80
C LEU A 465 24.01 -2.15 -12.23
N GLY A 466 25.27 -1.81 -11.92
CA GLY A 466 26.42 -2.66 -12.21
C GLY A 466 26.42 -3.92 -11.36
N LEU A 467 25.98 -3.86 -10.10
CA LEU A 467 25.80 -5.03 -9.26
C LEU A 467 24.63 -5.91 -9.76
N ALA A 468 23.53 -5.30 -10.19
CA ALA A 468 22.32 -5.99 -10.61
C ALA A 468 22.52 -6.94 -11.80
N VAL A 469 23.46 -6.62 -12.69
CA VAL A 469 23.78 -7.45 -13.86
C VAL A 469 24.91 -8.46 -13.63
N LYS A 470 25.61 -8.40 -12.48
CA LYS A 470 26.73 -9.33 -12.19
C LYS A 470 26.21 -10.75 -11.93
N GLN A 471 26.85 -11.72 -12.56
CA GLN A 471 26.66 -13.15 -12.27
C GLN A 471 27.63 -13.60 -11.17
N SER A 472 27.51 -12.99 -9.98
CA SER A 472 28.33 -13.33 -8.81
C SER A 472 27.46 -13.52 -7.57
N ASN A 473 28.02 -14.14 -6.52
CA ASN A 473 27.34 -14.29 -5.24
C ASN A 473 27.07 -12.95 -4.53
N ASP A 474 27.71 -11.87 -4.95
CA ASP A 474 27.46 -10.52 -4.42
C ASP A 474 26.13 -9.96 -4.95
N ASN A 475 25.65 -10.45 -6.10
CA ASN A 475 24.32 -10.14 -6.59
C ASN A 475 23.29 -11.05 -5.90
N PRO A 476 22.44 -10.53 -5.02
CA PRO A 476 21.52 -11.35 -4.25
C PRO A 476 20.45 -12.04 -5.12
N VAL A 477 20.12 -11.46 -6.28
CA VAL A 477 19.17 -12.05 -7.24
C VAL A 477 19.77 -13.29 -7.87
N TYR A 478 20.98 -13.13 -8.43
CA TYR A 478 21.73 -14.23 -9.02
C TYR A 478 21.97 -15.34 -7.98
N TYR A 479 22.32 -14.99 -6.75
CA TYR A 479 22.53 -15.96 -5.67
C TYR A 479 21.30 -16.84 -5.43
N VAL A 480 20.10 -16.25 -5.28
CA VAL A 480 18.86 -17.01 -5.03
C VAL A 480 18.46 -17.84 -6.25
N GLN A 481 18.51 -17.26 -7.45
CA GLN A 481 18.17 -17.97 -8.68
C GLN A 481 19.13 -19.14 -8.96
N TYR A 482 20.43 -18.93 -8.74
CA TYR A 482 21.45 -19.95 -8.90
C TYR A 482 21.28 -21.08 -7.87
N ALA A 483 20.96 -20.76 -6.61
CA ALA A 483 20.63 -21.76 -5.60
C ALA A 483 19.41 -22.61 -6.03
N HIS A 484 18.34 -21.97 -6.50
CA HIS A 484 17.17 -22.66 -7.04
C HIS A 484 17.54 -23.57 -8.23
N ALA A 485 18.28 -23.05 -9.20
CA ALA A 485 18.71 -23.81 -10.38
C ALA A 485 19.57 -25.04 -10.01
N ARG A 486 20.45 -24.91 -9.00
CA ARG A 486 21.23 -26.03 -8.49
C ARG A 486 20.37 -27.10 -7.82
N ILE A 487 19.40 -26.69 -6.99
CA ILE A 487 18.45 -27.62 -6.36
C ILE A 487 17.64 -28.35 -7.43
N ALA A 488 17.08 -27.62 -8.41
CA ALA A 488 16.33 -28.21 -9.52
C ALA A 488 17.18 -29.15 -10.39
N SER A 489 18.47 -28.84 -10.58
CA SER A 489 19.42 -29.70 -11.31
C SER A 489 19.68 -31.02 -10.59
N ILE A 490 19.82 -30.99 -9.26
CA ILE A 490 19.95 -32.21 -8.44
C ILE A 490 18.72 -33.10 -8.62
N LEU A 491 17.52 -32.53 -8.50
CA LEU A 491 16.26 -33.27 -8.67
C LEU A 491 16.13 -33.88 -10.07
N ARG A 492 16.49 -33.12 -11.11
CA ARG A 492 16.46 -33.58 -12.50
C ARG A 492 17.46 -34.70 -12.80
N ARG A 493 18.59 -34.75 -12.10
CA ARG A 493 19.58 -35.83 -12.23
C ARG A 493 19.21 -37.07 -11.43
N ALA A 494 18.39 -36.91 -10.40
CA ALA A 494 17.92 -38.00 -9.57
C ALA A 494 16.71 -38.74 -10.17
N ALA A 495 15.86 -38.01 -10.91
CA ALA A 495 14.79 -38.57 -11.75
C ALA A 495 15.36 -39.22 -13.02
#